data_AF-A0A084B6A0-F1
#
_entry.id   AF-A0A084B6A0-F1
#
_cell.length_a   1.000
_cell.length_b   1.000
_cell.length_c   1.000
_cell.angle_alpha   90.00
_cell.angle_beta   90.00
_cell.angle_gamma   90.00
#
_symmetry.space_group_name_H-M   'P 1'
#
loop_
_entity.id
_entity.type
_entity.pdbx_description
1 polymer ?
#
loop_
_entity_poly.entity_id
_entity_poly.type
_entity_poly.pdbx_seq_one_letter_code
_entity_poly.pdbx_strand_id
1 'polypeptide(L)'
;MGSSAAFFTILNPAHNAIAFPNAAYGPSKVVQHWYTKHIAVQEPWLTAFPVDPGFVQTELGNRGARTFAMDKAAITVEESVQGVVNVIDASTKETHGGKLWKWTGEEEPW
;
A
#
# COMPACT_ATOMS: atom_id res chain seq x y z
N MET A 1 -0.21 -4.91 1.02
CA MET A 1 0.14 -3.85 2.00
C MET A 1 1.35 -3.11 1.44
N GLY A 2 1.10 -2.32 0.40
CA GLY A 2 2.07 -1.34 -0.11
C GLY A 2 2.10 -0.16 0.85
N SER A 3 3.17 0.64 0.85
CA SER A 3 3.25 2.00 1.42
C SER A 3 2.91 2.30 2.88
N SER A 4 2.12 1.53 3.64
CA SER A 4 1.84 1.89 5.05
C SER A 4 3.08 1.82 5.97
N ALA A 5 4.22 1.27 5.50
CA ALA A 5 5.51 1.53 6.13
C ALA A 5 5.92 3.01 6.12
N ALA A 6 5.52 3.77 5.09
CA ALA A 6 5.63 5.22 5.01
C ALA A 6 4.59 5.94 5.90
N PHE A 7 3.40 5.36 6.15
CA PHE A 7 2.44 5.93 7.12
C PHE A 7 3.00 5.97 8.55
N PHE A 8 3.86 5.02 8.92
CA PHE A 8 4.51 5.04 10.24
C PHE A 8 5.58 6.15 10.37
N THR A 9 6.01 6.80 9.29
CA THR A 9 6.85 8.02 9.34
C THR A 9 6.10 9.21 9.94
N ILE A 10 4.75 9.18 9.93
CA ILE A 10 3.90 10.22 10.53
C ILE A 10 4.03 10.22 12.06
N LEU A 11 4.42 9.10 12.68
CA LEU A 11 4.65 9.04 14.13
C LEU A 11 5.96 9.73 14.54
N ASN A 12 6.94 9.87 13.64
CA ASN A 12 8.17 10.62 13.90
C ASN A 12 8.87 11.06 12.60
N PRO A 13 8.63 12.29 12.12
CA PRO A 13 9.22 12.81 10.88
C PRO A 13 10.74 13.00 10.92
N ALA A 14 11.41 12.79 12.07
CA ALA A 14 12.86 12.88 12.20
C ALA A 14 13.61 11.63 11.69
N HIS A 15 12.92 10.52 11.40
CA HIS A 15 13.55 9.28 10.97
C HIS A 15 13.00 8.83 9.61
N ASN A 16 13.89 8.68 8.61
CA ASN A 16 13.57 8.13 7.28
C ASN A 16 13.17 6.63 7.32
N ALA A 17 13.19 6.00 8.50
CA ALA A 17 12.80 4.61 8.71
C ALA A 17 12.39 4.40 10.17
N ILE A 18 11.35 3.60 10.41
CA ILE A 18 10.96 3.15 11.74
C ILE A 18 11.89 2.02 12.18
N ALA A 19 12.24 1.98 13.47
CA ALA A 19 12.99 0.89 14.08
C ALA A 19 12.13 -0.39 14.21
N PHE A 20 11.71 -0.95 13.08
CA PHE A 20 10.92 -2.17 12.97
C PHE A 20 11.60 -3.12 11.96
N PRO A 21 11.70 -4.43 12.22
CA PRO A 21 12.37 -5.38 11.34
C PRO A 21 11.59 -5.61 10.03
N ASN A 22 11.67 -4.63 9.12
CA ASN A 22 10.96 -4.58 7.84
C ASN A 22 11.88 -4.81 6.62
N ALA A 23 13.15 -5.14 6.85
CA ALA A 23 14.20 -5.06 5.82
C ALA A 23 13.96 -5.95 4.61
N ALA A 24 13.21 -7.06 4.75
CA ALA A 24 12.79 -7.87 3.61
C ALA A 24 11.48 -7.37 2.99
N TYR A 25 10.49 -7.05 3.83
CA TYR A 25 9.14 -6.75 3.38
C TYR A 25 9.05 -5.40 2.67
N GLY A 26 9.57 -4.31 3.25
CA GLY A 26 9.53 -2.97 2.65
C GLY A 26 10.17 -2.91 1.25
N PRO A 27 11.44 -3.31 1.09
CA PRO A 27 12.11 -3.36 -0.21
C PRO A 27 11.42 -4.25 -1.23
N SER A 28 10.85 -5.39 -0.83
CA SER A 28 10.08 -6.23 -1.76
C SER A 28 8.89 -5.48 -2.40
N LYS A 29 8.27 -4.56 -1.65
CA LYS A 29 7.16 -3.73 -2.15
C LYS A 29 7.64 -2.58 -3.02
N VAL A 30 8.81 -2.01 -2.76
CA VAL A 30 9.44 -1.03 -3.66
C VAL A 30 9.74 -1.67 -5.01
N VAL A 31 10.33 -2.86 -5.03
CA VAL A 31 10.62 -3.61 -6.27
C VAL A 31 9.33 -3.98 -7.01
N GLN A 32 8.31 -4.46 -6.29
CA GLN A 32 6.98 -4.73 -6.87
C GLN A 32 6.40 -3.48 -7.55
N HIS A 33 6.50 -2.32 -6.88
CA HIS A 33 6.02 -1.05 -7.42
C HIS A 33 6.77 -0.73 -8.72
N TRP A 34 8.11 -0.72 -8.68
CA TRP A 34 8.95 -0.45 -9.85
C TRP A 34 8.61 -1.33 -11.05
N TYR A 35 8.47 -2.65 -10.86
CA TYR A 35 8.05 -3.54 -11.95
C TYR A 35 6.67 -3.20 -12.50
N THR A 36 5.70 -2.89 -11.63
CA THR A 36 4.34 -2.53 -12.06
C THR A 36 4.34 -1.27 -12.93
N LYS A 37 5.19 -0.28 -12.62
CA LYS A 37 5.35 0.92 -13.46
C LYS A 37 5.94 0.59 -14.83
N HIS A 38 6.93 -0.30 -14.90
CA HIS A 38 7.48 -0.73 -16.19
C HIS A 38 6.46 -1.49 -17.03
N ILE A 39 5.69 -2.39 -16.42
CA ILE A 39 4.56 -3.08 -17.08
C ILE A 39 3.57 -2.04 -17.61
N ALA A 40 3.18 -1.06 -16.79
CA ALA A 40 2.27 -0.01 -17.21
C ALA A 40 2.83 0.84 -18.36
N VAL A 41 4.15 1.04 -18.46
CA VAL A 41 4.75 1.78 -19.59
C VAL A 41 4.78 0.91 -20.85
N GLN A 42 5.07 -0.38 -20.72
CA GLN A 42 5.33 -1.28 -21.85
C GLN A 42 4.07 -1.90 -22.46
N GLU A 43 2.97 -1.98 -21.70
CA GLU A 43 1.73 -2.63 -22.12
C GLU A 43 0.57 -1.61 -22.22
N PRO A 44 0.36 -0.98 -23.40
CA PRO A 44 -0.66 0.07 -23.56
C PRO A 44 -2.09 -0.42 -23.33
N TRP A 45 -2.35 -1.72 -23.50
CA TRP A 45 -3.66 -2.33 -23.35
C TRP A 45 -4.00 -2.68 -21.89
N LEU A 46 -3.03 -2.61 -20.97
CA LEU A 46 -3.18 -3.11 -19.59
C LEU A 46 -3.14 -1.97 -18.56
N THR A 47 -4.22 -1.82 -17.80
CA THR A 47 -4.25 -0.98 -16.60
C THR A 47 -3.53 -1.69 -15.44
N ALA A 48 -2.23 -1.42 -15.28
CA ALA A 48 -1.41 -1.97 -14.19
C ALA A 48 -1.03 -0.88 -13.18
N PHE A 49 -1.33 -1.10 -11.90
CA PHE A 49 -0.98 -0.22 -10.79
C PHE A 49 -1.03 -0.98 -9.46
N PRO A 50 -0.17 -0.68 -8.47
CA PRO A 50 -0.31 -1.23 -7.14
C PRO A 50 -1.33 -0.47 -6.29
N VAL A 51 -1.89 -1.17 -5.30
CA VAL A 51 -2.79 -0.60 -4.31
C VAL A 51 -2.25 -0.84 -2.90
N ASP A 52 -2.25 0.21 -2.06
CA ASP A 52 -2.12 0.11 -0.61
C ASP A 52 -3.49 -0.19 0.02
N PRO A 53 -3.72 -1.42 0.52
CA PRO A 53 -4.97 -1.80 1.16
C PRO A 53 -5.16 -1.16 2.55
N GLY A 54 -4.19 -0.40 3.07
CA GLY A 54 -4.19 0.15 4.42
C GLY A 54 -3.65 -0.81 5.48
N PHE A 55 -3.82 -0.45 6.75
CA PHE A 55 -3.42 -1.28 7.88
C PHE A 55 -4.60 -2.15 8.34
N VAL A 56 -4.73 -3.32 7.71
CA VAL A 56 -5.94 -4.16 7.74
C VAL A 56 -5.91 -5.21 8.84
N GLN A 57 -7.04 -5.49 9.50
CA GLN A 57 -7.24 -6.50 10.56
C GLN A 57 -7.15 -7.97 10.08
N THR A 58 -6.17 -8.26 9.24
CA THR A 58 -5.75 -9.62 8.86
C THR A 58 -4.83 -10.22 9.93
N GLU A 59 -4.47 -11.51 9.81
CA GLU A 59 -3.47 -12.12 10.69
C GLU A 59 -2.15 -11.34 10.68
N LEU A 60 -1.66 -10.99 9.48
CA LEU A 60 -0.43 -10.23 9.30
C LEU A 60 -0.52 -8.81 9.88
N GLY A 61 -1.61 -8.10 9.63
CA GLY A 61 -1.81 -6.75 10.15
C GLY A 61 -1.94 -6.72 11.67
N ASN A 62 -2.74 -7.62 12.25
CA ASN A 62 -2.86 -7.72 13.71
C ASN A 62 -1.57 -8.20 14.38
N ARG A 63 -0.76 -9.03 13.70
CA ARG A 63 0.60 -9.35 14.17
C ARG A 63 1.49 -8.10 14.23
N GLY A 64 1.45 -7.26 13.20
CA GLY A 64 2.13 -5.96 13.21
C GLY A 64 1.62 -5.04 14.33
N ALA A 65 0.30 -4.97 14.51
CA ALA A 65 -0.36 -4.12 15.51
C ALA A 65 0.13 -4.45 16.94
N ARG A 66 0.22 -5.74 17.27
CA ARG A 66 0.74 -6.20 18.57
C ARG A 66 2.19 -5.77 18.82
N THR A 67 3.03 -5.74 17.78
CA THR A 67 4.41 -5.23 17.91
C THR A 67 4.46 -3.74 18.24
N PHE A 68 3.43 -2.98 17.85
CA PHE A 68 3.26 -1.57 18.19
C PHE A 68 2.36 -1.33 19.42
N ALA A 69 2.12 -2.37 20.24
CA ALA A 69 1.25 -2.32 21.42
C ALA A 69 -0.19 -1.86 21.13
N MET A 70 -0.68 -2.15 19.92
CA MET A 70 -2.07 -1.95 19.51
C MET A 70 -2.83 -3.29 19.57
N ASP A 71 -4.10 -3.27 19.96
CA ASP A 71 -4.94 -4.48 20.01
C ASP A 71 -5.18 -5.09 18.63
N LYS A 72 -5.44 -4.24 17.63
CA LYS A 72 -5.77 -4.62 16.26
C LYS A 72 -5.32 -3.54 15.28
N ALA A 73 -5.20 -3.92 14.01
CA ALA A 73 -4.90 -2.98 12.94
C ALA A 73 -6.05 -1.99 12.71
N ALA A 74 -5.75 -0.88 12.02
CA ALA A 74 -6.62 0.30 11.97
C ALA A 74 -8.00 0.07 11.32
N ILE A 75 -8.08 -0.71 10.24
CA ILE A 75 -9.31 -0.90 9.45
C ILE A 75 -9.72 -2.37 9.32
N THR A 76 -11.00 -2.63 9.13
CA THR A 76 -11.49 -4.01 8.94
C THR A 76 -11.13 -4.55 7.56
N VAL A 77 -11.28 -5.86 7.37
CA VAL A 77 -11.09 -6.49 6.06
C VAL A 77 -12.15 -6.00 5.07
N GLU A 78 -13.40 -5.88 5.51
CA GLU A 78 -14.53 -5.44 4.71
C GLU A 78 -14.32 -4.00 4.18
N GLU A 79 -13.88 -3.09 5.06
CA GLU A 79 -13.58 -1.70 4.70
C GLU A 79 -12.45 -1.62 3.66
N SER A 80 -11.36 -2.35 3.89
CA SER A 80 -10.23 -2.42 2.97
C SER A 80 -10.65 -2.97 1.60
N VAL A 81 -11.36 -4.10 1.57
CA VAL A 81 -11.79 -4.75 0.33
C VAL A 81 -12.73 -3.85 -0.46
N GLN A 82 -13.73 -3.24 0.19
CA GLN A 82 -14.65 -2.35 -0.50
C GLN A 82 -13.93 -1.15 -1.12
N GLY A 83 -12.99 -0.53 -0.39
CA GLY A 83 -12.20 0.58 -0.92
C GLY A 83 -11.32 0.16 -2.10
N VAL A 84 -10.61 -0.97 -1.98
CA VAL A 84 -9.77 -1.51 -3.07
C VAL A 84 -10.60 -1.80 -4.31
N VAL A 85 -11.78 -2.42 -4.17
CA VAL A 85 -12.69 -2.69 -5.30
C VAL A 85 -13.12 -1.37 -5.97
N ASN A 86 -13.49 -0.36 -5.18
CA ASN A 86 -13.88 0.95 -5.73
C ASN A 86 -12.74 1.61 -6.54
N VAL A 87 -11.48 1.51 -6.06
CA VAL A 87 -10.31 2.00 -6.79
C VAL A 87 -10.13 1.24 -8.11
N ILE A 88 -10.28 -0.09 -8.09
CA ILE A 88 -10.18 -0.92 -9.30
C ILE A 88 -11.28 -0.56 -10.30
N ASP A 89 -12.53 -0.46 -9.85
CA ASP A 89 -13.68 -0.15 -10.70
C ASP A 89 -13.58 1.24 -11.36
N ALA A 90 -12.97 2.22 -10.66
CA ALA A 90 -12.75 3.56 -11.19
C ALA A 90 -11.50 3.67 -12.09
N SER A 91 -10.68 2.63 -12.19
CA SER A 91 -9.35 2.73 -12.77
C SER A 91 -9.34 2.69 -14.30
N THR A 92 -8.51 3.56 -14.89
CA THR A 92 -8.11 3.47 -16.30
C THR A 92 -6.58 3.52 -16.40
N LYS A 93 -6.08 3.15 -17.59
CA LYS A 93 -4.65 3.20 -17.91
C LYS A 93 -4.04 4.59 -17.68
N GLU A 94 -4.77 5.62 -18.09
CA GLU A 94 -4.35 7.02 -18.09
C GLU A 94 -4.41 7.63 -16.69
N THR A 95 -5.42 7.23 -15.91
CA THR A 95 -5.68 7.81 -14.59
C THR A 95 -4.82 7.15 -13.52
N HIS A 96 -4.74 5.81 -13.51
CA HIS A 96 -4.12 5.05 -12.42
C HIS A 96 -2.82 4.32 -12.82
N GLY A 97 -2.63 4.03 -14.10
CA GLY A 97 -1.54 3.18 -14.57
C GLY A 97 -0.17 3.66 -14.10
N GLY A 98 0.60 2.77 -13.46
CA GLY A 98 1.96 3.07 -12.99
C GLY A 98 2.03 4.06 -11.82
N LYS A 99 0.94 4.27 -11.09
CA LYS A 99 0.86 5.08 -9.87
C LYS A 99 0.42 4.23 -8.69
N LEU A 100 0.81 4.58 -7.48
CA LEU A 100 0.31 3.91 -6.27
C LEU A 100 -0.96 4.59 -5.79
N TRP A 101 -1.95 3.79 -5.45
CA TRP A 101 -3.21 4.26 -4.90
C TRP A 101 -3.48 3.63 -3.55
N LYS A 102 -4.01 4.41 -2.63
CA LYS A 102 -4.53 3.89 -1.36
C LYS A 102 -5.97 3.43 -1.52
N TRP A 103 -6.41 2.50 -0.70
CA TRP A 103 -7.79 2.00 -0.65
C TRP A 103 -8.86 3.11 -0.49
N THR A 104 -8.47 4.30 -0.04
CA THR A 104 -9.31 5.51 0.07
C THR A 104 -9.55 6.21 -1.27
N GLY A 105 -8.83 5.83 -2.33
CA GLY A 105 -8.84 6.53 -3.63
C GLY A 105 -7.84 7.68 -3.72
N GLU A 106 -6.95 7.84 -2.75
CA GLU A 106 -5.89 8.85 -2.76
C GLU A 106 -4.64 8.31 -3.49
N GLU A 107 -4.07 9.12 -4.38
CA GLU A 107 -2.77 8.83 -5.00
C GLU A 107 -1.65 9.02 -3.96
N GLU A 108 -0.75 8.04 -3.86
CA GLU A 108 0.40 8.10 -2.96
C GLU A 108 1.68 8.37 -3.77
N PRO A 109 2.62 9.15 -3.22
CA PRO A 109 3.88 9.41 -3.88
C PRO A 109 4.70 8.13 -4.02
N TRP A 110 5.57 8.18 -5.02
CA TRP A 110 6.55 7.15 -5.34
C TRP A 110 7.81 7.23 -4.47
#